data_AF-A0A350QCI0-F1
#
_entry.id   AF-A0A350QCI0-F1
#
_cell.length_a   1.000
_cell.length_b   1.000
_cell.length_c   1.000
_cell.angle_alpha   90.00
_cell.angle_beta   90.00
_cell.angle_gamma   90.00
#
_symmetry.space_group_name_H-M   'P 1'
#
loop_
_entity.id
_entity.type
_entity.pdbx_description
1 polymer ?
#
loop_
_entity_poly.entity_id
_entity_poly.type
_entity_poly.pdbx_seq_one_letter_code
_entity_poly.pdbx_strand_id
1 'polypeptide(L)' 'DLSSRRATVQGSDVDEWGDQVITAKVPESELVRYSIDLRSITGGRGRFTSTHDHYARVPGGVEVPPPPER' A
#
# COMPACT_ATOMS: atom_id res chain seq x y z
N ASP A 1 -5.45 4.52 7.74
CA ASP A 1 -4.79 4.76 6.45
C ASP A 1 -4.76 3.48 5.58
N LEU A 2 -4.08 2.42 6.01
CA LEU A 2 -4.07 1.16 5.23
C LEU A 2 -5.48 0.61 4.93
N SER A 3 -6.38 0.62 5.90
CA SER A 3 -7.77 0.17 5.70
C SER A 3 -8.55 1.04 4.70
N SER A 4 -8.28 2.34 4.63
CA SER A 4 -8.91 3.24 3.64
C SER A 4 -8.33 3.06 2.24
N ARG A 5 -7.12 2.49 2.12
CA ARG A 5 -6.45 2.15 0.84
C ARG A 5 -6.76 0.74 0.36
N ARG A 6 -7.83 0.12 0.87
CA ARG A 6 -8.23 -1.25 0.52
C ARG A 6 -7.09 -2.26 0.79
N ALA A 7 -6.24 -1.98 1.78
CA ALA A 7 -5.17 -2.88 2.17
C ALA A 7 -5.74 -4.08 2.93
N THR A 8 -5.22 -5.27 2.64
CA THR A 8 -5.43 -6.46 3.45
C THR A 8 -4.17 -6.70 4.29
N VAL A 9 -4.24 -6.33 5.57
CA VAL A 9 -3.15 -6.53 6.53
C VAL A 9 -2.94 -8.03 6.75
N GLN A 10 -1.70 -8.48 6.54
CA GLN A 10 -1.27 -9.86 6.76
C GLN A 10 -0.76 -10.06 8.17
N GLY A 11 -0.14 -9.04 8.76
CA GLY A 11 0.38 -9.08 10.11
C GLY A 11 1.12 -7.81 10.48
N SER A 12 1.53 -7.76 11.74
CA SER A 12 2.33 -6.69 12.32
C SER A 12 3.41 -7.31 13.19
N ASP A 13 4.65 -6.86 13.01
CA ASP A 13 5.81 -7.31 13.77
C ASP A 13 6.60 -6.09 14.29
N VAL A 14 7.57 -6.32 15.16
CA VAL A 14 8.51 -5.32 15.65
C VAL A 14 9.90 -5.73 15.17
N ASP A 15 10.58 -4.85 14.45
CA ASP A 15 11.92 -5.16 13.97
C ASP A 15 12.98 -5.08 15.07
N GLU A 16 14.22 -5.45 14.73
CA GLU A 16 15.35 -5.45 15.66
C GLU A 16 15.72 -4.07 16.21
N TRP A 17 15.24 -2.99 15.57
CA TRP A 17 15.44 -1.61 15.99
C TRP A 17 14.24 -1.06 16.80
N GLY A 18 13.20 -1.87 16.99
CA GLY A 18 11.99 -1.50 17.73
C GLY A 18 10.95 -0.77 16.89
N ASP A 19 11.11 -0.71 15.57
CA ASP A 19 10.12 -0.11 14.68
C ASP A 19 8.98 -1.09 14.38
N GLN A 20 7.75 -0.56 14.32
CA GLN A 20 6.58 -1.36 13.98
C GLN A 20 6.55 -1.61 12.46
N VAL A 21 6.70 -2.87 12.07
CA VAL A 21 6.60 -3.31 10.68
C VAL A 21 5.20 -3.86 10.42
N ILE A 22 4.52 -3.33 9.40
CA ILE A 22 3.21 -3.81 8.97
C ILE A 22 3.32 -4.41 7.57
N THR A 23 2.93 -5.68 7.45
CA THR A 23 2.86 -6.38 6.16
C THR A 23 1.43 -6.36 5.67
N ALA A 24 1.20 -5.83 4.48
CA ALA A 24 -0.15 -5.75 3.89
C ALA A 24 -0.10 -5.88 2.37
N LYS A 25 -1.16 -6.45 1.79
CA LYS A 25 -1.40 -6.42 0.34
C LYS A 25 -2.22 -5.18 0.01
N VAL A 26 -1.76 -4.36 -0.93
CA VAL A 26 -2.41 -3.11 -1.33
C VAL A 26 -2.48 -3.05 -2.84
N PRO A 27 -3.60 -2.60 -3.45
CA PRO A 27 -3.65 -2.35 -4.88
C PRO A 27 -2.60 -1.30 -5.28
N GLU A 28 -1.86 -1.56 -6.36
CA GLU A 28 -0.78 -0.67 -6.82
C GLU A 28 -1.26 0.76 -7.09
N SER A 29 -2.50 0.92 -7.58
CA SER A 29 -3.13 2.24 -7.81
C SER A 29 -3.21 3.13 -6.56
N GLU A 30 -3.20 2.54 -5.36
CA GLU A 30 -3.28 3.24 -4.07
C GLU A 30 -1.90 3.62 -3.51
N LEU A 31 -0.82 3.06 -4.08
CA LEU A 31 0.57 3.28 -3.62
C LEU A 31 1.22 4.51 -4.23
N VAL A 32 0.69 5.05 -5.34
CA VAL A 32 1.25 6.18 -6.09
C VAL A 32 1.53 7.39 -5.18
N ARG A 33 0.66 7.67 -4.21
CA ARG A 33 0.81 8.78 -3.25
C ARG A 33 1.23 8.35 -1.85
N TYR A 34 1.38 7.05 -1.61
CA TYR A 34 1.56 6.52 -0.26
C TYR A 34 2.86 7.01 0.41
N SER A 35 3.91 7.28 -0.38
CA SER A 35 5.16 7.84 0.14
C SER A 35 4.98 9.19 0.85
N ILE A 36 4.12 10.06 0.31
CA ILE A 36 3.84 11.38 0.86
C ILE A 36 2.98 11.22 2.12
N ASP A 37 1.93 10.41 2.02
CA ASP A 37 0.98 10.21 3.10
C ASP A 37 1.64 9.53 4.31
N LEU A 38 2.48 8.52 4.09
CA LEU A 38 3.24 7.83 5.13
C LEU A 38 4.17 8.80 5.86
N ARG A 39 4.88 9.67 5.14
CA ARG A 39 5.71 10.71 5.76
C ARG A 39 4.87 11.66 6.59
N SER A 40 3.69 12.07 6.11
CA SER A 40 2.80 12.96 6.86
C SER A 40 2.33 12.35 8.17
N ILE A 41 1.94 11.06 8.19
CA ILE A 41 1.40 10.41 9.40
C ILE A 41 2.48 9.97 10.40
N THR A 42 3.71 9.75 9.95
CA THR A 42 4.84 9.31 10.79
C THR A 42 5.76 10.44 11.26
N GLY A 43 5.43 11.69 10.89
CA GLY A 43 6.32 12.83 11.14
C GLY A 43 7.64 12.74 10.37
N GLY A 44 7.62 12.13 9.18
CA GLY A 44 8.74 12.05 8.25
C GLY A 44 9.67 10.85 8.41
N ARG A 45 9.42 9.97 9.38
CA ARG A 45 10.30 8.84 9.72
C ARG A 45 9.92 7.51 9.07
N GLY A 46 8.67 7.39 8.62
CA GLY A 46 8.14 6.17 8.03
C GLY A 46 8.77 5.85 6.67
N ARG A 47 9.06 4.57 6.47
CA ARG A 47 9.51 4.01 5.19
C ARG A 47 8.59 2.84 4.83
N PHE A 48 8.44 2.61 3.53
CA PHE A 48 7.81 1.39 3.03
C PHE A 48 8.60 0.85 1.84
N THR A 49 8.38 -0.43 1.57
CA THR A 49 8.85 -1.14 0.37
C THR A 49 7.69 -1.91 -0.21
N SER A 50 7.56 -1.94 -1.53
CA SER A 50 6.50 -2.67 -2.23
C SER A 50 7.11 -3.57 -3.30
N THR A 51 6.63 -4.81 -3.35
CA THR A 51 6.98 -5.78 -4.39
C THR A 51 5.70 -6.29 -5.02
N HIS A 52 5.69 -6.47 -6.34
CA HIS A 52 4.55 -7.07 -7.04
C HIS A 52 4.35 -8.52 -6.56
N ASP A 53 3.14 -8.85 -6.12
CA ASP A 53 2.75 -10.18 -5.63
C ASP A 53 1.89 -10.91 -6.67
N HIS A 54 0.72 -10.37 -7.03
CA HIS A 54 -0.19 -10.96 -8.02
C HIS A 54 -1.19 -9.94 -8.59
N TYR A 55 -1.84 -10.31 -9.69
CA TYR A 55 -3.03 -9.63 -10.20
C TYR A 55 -4.29 -10.21 -9.55
N ALA A 56 -5.18 -9.33 -9.10
CA ALA A 56 -6.50 -9.69 -8.60
C ALA A 56 -7.60 -9.03 -9.44
N ARG A 57 -8.80 -9.61 -9.41
CA ARG A 57 -9.96 -8.95 -10.03
C ARG A 57 -10.27 -7.65 -9.31
N VAL A 58 -10.49 -6.61 -10.10
CA VAL A 58 -10.96 -5.33 -9.59
C VAL A 58 -12.36 -5.52 -9.00
N PRO A 59 -12.60 -5.10 -7.73
CA PRO A 59 -13.93 -5.14 -7.14
C PRO A 59 -14.92 -4.33 -7.97
N GLY A 60 -16.19 -4.76 -8.03
CA GLY A 60 -17.24 -4.02 -8.75
C GLY A 60 -17.37 -2.58 -8.22
N GLY A 61 -17.50 -1.62 -9.13
CA GLY A 61 -17.64 -0.19 -8.79
C GLY A 61 -16.35 0.64 -8.87
N VAL A 62 -15.23 0.05 -9.30
CA VAL A 62 -13.97 0.76 -9.55
C VAL A 62 -13.77 0.89 -11.06
N GLU A 63 -13.61 2.12 -11.54
CA GLU A 63 -13.37 2.40 -12.95
C GLU A 63 -11.99 1.86 -13.36
N VAL A 64 -11.96 0.98 -14.36
CA VAL A 64 -10.71 0.46 -14.92
C VAL A 64 -10.26 1.44 -16.00
N PRO A 65 -9.11 2.11 -15.85
CA PRO A 65 -8.62 3.01 -16.89
C PRO A 65 -8.36 2.21 -18.17
N PRO A 66 -8.63 2.79 -19.35
CA PRO A 66 -8.39 2.13 -20.61
C PRO A 66 -6.90 1.76 -20.75
N PRO A 67 -6.57 0.61 -21.36
CA PRO A 67 -5.19 0.22 -21.58
C PRO A 67 -4.44 1.28 -22.42
N PRO A 68 -3.15 1.53 -22.16
CA PRO A 68 -2.38 2.48 -22.94
C PRO A 68 -2.32 2.06 -24.41
N GLU A 69 -2.62 2.97 -25.32
CA GLU A 69 -2.44 2.76 -26.76
C GLU A 69 -0.93 2.60 -27.05
N ARG A 70 -0.58 1.59 -27.86
CA ARG A 70 0.81 1.24 -28.21
C ARG A 70 1.50 2.33 -29.03
#